data_AF-A0A563EMT0-F1
#
_entry.id   AF-A0A563EMT0-F1
#
_cell.length_a   1.000
_cell.length_b   1.000
_cell.length_c   1.000
_cell.angle_alpha   90.00
_cell.angle_beta   90.00
_cell.angle_gamma   90.00
#
_symmetry.space_group_name_H-M   'P 1'
#
loop_
_entity.id
_entity.type
_entity.pdbx_description
1 polymer ?
#
loop_
_entity_poly.entity_id
_entity_poly.type
_entity_poly.pdbx_seq_one_letter_code
_entity_poly.pdbx_strand_id
1 'polypeptide(L)'
;MDLPDQLLDLPVPWWIGGSRALAQFTAVRRPHPDTDLTLFADDLPSLAAALPGLTRVSPDRLAAGSLDVWLNSSADGNWVFPLDPSVVLPLDDVTWESGGVRYLRPEFVLLFKAEQKATADLESTLPWLRASARERLAELLERVHPGHAWLDLV
;
A
#
# COMPACT_ATOMS: atom_id res chain seq x y z
N MET A 1 2.04 12.98 -11.20
CA MET A 1 2.78 12.33 -10.11
C MET A 1 4.18 12.17 -10.64
N ASP A 2 5.20 12.70 -9.98
CA ASP A 2 6.58 12.56 -10.44
C ASP A 2 7.10 11.21 -9.94
N LEU A 3 6.76 10.15 -10.69
CA LEU A 3 7.44 8.87 -10.54
C LEU A 3 8.65 8.89 -11.48
N PRO A 4 9.79 8.32 -11.07
CA PRO A 4 10.90 8.07 -11.98
C PRO A 4 10.41 7.27 -13.21
N ASP A 5 10.72 7.74 -14.42
CA ASP A 5 10.32 7.08 -15.67
C ASP A 5 10.79 5.62 -15.73
N GLN A 6 11.93 5.31 -15.08
CA GLN A 6 12.50 3.98 -14.97
C GLN A 6 11.56 2.94 -14.31
N LEU A 7 10.59 3.40 -13.51
CA LEU A 7 9.60 2.51 -12.91
C LEU A 7 8.57 1.99 -13.93
N LEU A 8 8.31 2.74 -14.99
CA LEU A 8 7.31 2.37 -16.00
C LEU A 8 7.74 1.13 -16.80
N ASP A 9 9.04 0.93 -16.96
CA ASP A 9 9.64 -0.18 -17.70
C ASP A 9 10.09 -1.34 -16.79
N LEU A 10 9.79 -1.28 -15.48
CA LEU A 10 10.27 -2.26 -14.53
C LEU A 10 9.57 -3.61 -14.77
N PRO A 11 10.30 -4.73 -14.97
CA PRO A 11 9.72 -6.02 -15.39
C PRO A 11 9.13 -6.82 -14.22
N VAL A 12 8.93 -6.17 -13.06
CA VAL A 12 8.47 -6.78 -11.80
C VAL A 12 7.33 -5.96 -11.22
N PRO A 13 6.39 -6.59 -10.50
CA PRO A 13 5.27 -5.86 -9.93
C PRO A 13 5.74 -4.87 -8.86
N TRP A 14 5.25 -3.64 -8.97
CA TRP A 14 5.33 -2.63 -7.94
C TRP A 14 3.98 -1.92 -7.81
N TRP A 15 3.74 -1.28 -6.68
CA TRP A 15 2.52 -0.54 -6.41
C TRP A 15 2.76 0.63 -5.47
N ILE A 16 1.87 1.62 -5.52
CA ILE A 16 1.88 2.76 -4.60
C ILE A 16 0.96 2.49 -3.42
N GLY A 17 1.47 2.65 -2.21
CA GLY A 17 0.73 2.55 -0.96
C GLY A 17 0.42 3.91 -0.33
N GLY A 18 0.06 3.86 0.95
CA GLY A 18 -0.03 5.02 1.82
C GLY A 18 -1.01 6.10 1.36
N SER A 19 -0.74 7.34 1.77
CA SER A 19 -1.64 8.46 1.57
C SER A 19 -1.89 8.79 0.09
N ARG A 20 -0.92 8.49 -0.80
CA ARG A 20 -1.09 8.67 -2.26
C ARG A 20 -2.10 7.69 -2.86
N ALA A 21 -2.12 6.44 -2.39
CA ALA A 21 -3.12 5.48 -2.83
C ALA A 21 -4.55 5.92 -2.43
N LEU A 22 -4.73 6.41 -1.21
CA LEU A 22 -6.03 6.96 -0.76
C LEU A 22 -6.45 8.21 -1.53
N ALA A 23 -5.51 9.13 -1.80
CA ALA A 23 -5.78 10.33 -2.58
C ALA A 23 -6.18 10.00 -4.02
N GLN A 24 -5.52 9.03 -4.65
CA GLN A 24 -5.87 8.56 -5.99
C GLN A 24 -7.26 7.90 -6.01
N PHE A 25 -7.66 7.21 -4.93
CA PHE A 25 -8.95 6.55 -4.82
C PHE A 25 -10.13 7.50 -4.55
N THR A 26 -9.95 8.50 -3.68
CA THR A 26 -11.03 9.38 -3.18
C THR A 26 -11.19 10.69 -3.98
N ALA A 27 -10.33 10.93 -4.97
CA ALA A 27 -10.17 12.21 -5.68
C ALA A 27 -9.88 13.43 -4.77
N VAL A 28 -9.59 13.21 -3.49
CA VAL A 28 -9.19 14.25 -2.53
C VAL A 28 -7.72 14.59 -2.77
N ARG A 29 -7.47 15.82 -3.25
CA ARG A 29 -6.10 16.31 -3.46
C ARG A 29 -5.56 16.96 -2.19
N ARG A 30 -4.53 16.36 -1.61
CA ARG A 30 -3.67 16.97 -0.58
C ARG A 30 -2.20 16.87 -1.04
N PRO A 31 -1.32 17.80 -0.65
CA PRO A 31 0.11 17.62 -0.86
C PRO A 31 0.58 16.35 -0.15
N HIS A 32 1.21 15.45 -0.90
CA HIS A 32 1.88 14.27 -0.36
C HIS A 32 3.36 14.39 -0.74
N PRO A 33 4.21 14.90 0.17
CA PRO A 33 5.62 15.13 -0.15
C PRO A 33 6.32 13.82 -0.51
N ASP A 34 5.95 12.74 0.18
CA ASP A 34 6.56 11.43 -0.01
C ASP A 34 5.69 10.50 -0.86
N THR A 35 6.35 9.55 -1.51
CA THR A 35 5.72 8.47 -2.29
C THR A 35 6.12 7.13 -1.69
N ASP A 36 5.14 6.41 -1.16
CA ASP A 36 5.31 5.03 -0.68
C ASP A 36 5.22 4.08 -1.88
N LEU A 37 6.35 3.74 -2.49
CA LEU A 37 6.45 2.65 -3.45
C LEU A 37 6.65 1.34 -2.71
N THR A 38 6.03 0.27 -3.19
CA THR A 38 6.18 -1.08 -2.64
C THR A 38 6.40 -2.05 -3.78
N LEU A 39 7.22 -3.07 -3.53
CA LEU A 39 7.44 -4.22 -4.40
C LEU A 39 7.68 -5.46 -3.56
N PHE A 40 7.75 -6.64 -4.18
CA PHE A 40 8.19 -7.82 -3.46
C PHE A 40 9.67 -7.75 -3.12
N ALA A 41 10.04 -8.23 -1.93
CA ALA A 41 11.43 -8.23 -1.46
C ALA A 41 12.37 -8.99 -2.42
N ASP A 42 11.86 -10.06 -3.06
CA ASP A 42 12.60 -10.87 -4.03
C ASP A 42 12.94 -10.08 -5.32
N ASP A 43 12.18 -9.03 -5.62
CA ASP A 43 12.31 -8.19 -6.80
C ASP A 43 13.23 -6.97 -6.57
N LEU A 44 13.76 -6.80 -5.35
CA LEU A 44 14.69 -5.71 -5.02
C LEU A 44 15.89 -5.59 -5.98
N PRO A 45 16.52 -6.68 -6.47
CA PRO A 45 17.62 -6.56 -7.44
C PRO A 45 17.21 -5.84 -8.74
N SER A 46 16.00 -6.10 -9.26
CA SER A 46 15.48 -5.43 -10.45
C SER A 46 15.29 -3.92 -10.21
N LEU A 47 14.73 -3.57 -9.05
CA LEU A 47 14.56 -2.16 -8.68
C LEU A 47 15.91 -1.45 -8.49
N ALA A 48 16.86 -2.07 -7.78
CA ALA A 48 18.17 -1.49 -7.51
C ALA A 48 18.98 -1.24 -8.80
N ALA A 49 18.78 -2.07 -9.83
CA ALA A 49 19.37 -1.85 -11.15
C ALA A 49 18.74 -0.66 -11.90
N ALA A 50 17.42 -0.50 -11.80
CA ALA A 50 16.69 0.57 -12.48
C ALA A 50 16.81 1.94 -11.77
N LEU A 51 16.89 1.92 -10.43
CA LEU A 51 16.98 3.10 -9.57
C LEU A 51 18.22 3.04 -8.68
N PRO A 52 19.40 3.40 -9.21
CA PRO A 52 20.60 3.48 -8.39
C PRO A 52 20.47 4.58 -7.32
N GLY A 53 21.14 4.41 -6.19
CA GLY A 53 21.15 5.40 -5.10
C GLY A 53 20.12 5.16 -3.99
N LEU A 54 19.37 4.06 -4.04
CA LEU A 54 18.53 3.62 -2.91
C LEU A 54 19.40 3.34 -1.68
N THR A 55 19.05 4.00 -0.57
CA THR A 55 19.71 3.78 0.73
C THR A 55 18.79 2.99 1.64
N ARG A 56 19.31 1.91 2.23
CA ARG A 56 18.54 1.11 3.20
C ARG A 56 18.35 1.88 4.50
N VAL A 57 17.09 2.04 4.92
CA VAL A 57 16.69 2.73 6.17
C VAL A 57 16.35 1.73 7.26
N SER A 58 15.71 0.61 6.89
CA SER A 58 15.36 -0.51 7.77
C SER A 58 15.46 -1.84 7.00
N PRO A 59 15.27 -3.01 7.66
CA PRO A 59 15.27 -4.30 6.96
C PRO A 59 14.26 -4.40 5.81
N ASP A 60 13.15 -3.67 5.92
CA ASP A 60 12.01 -3.67 5.01
C ASP A 60 11.81 -2.35 4.25
N ARG A 61 12.68 -1.35 4.46
CA ARG A 61 12.56 -0.03 3.80
C ARG A 61 13.88 0.50 3.24
N LEU A 62 13.80 1.04 2.04
CA LEU A 62 14.83 1.89 1.43
C LEU A 62 14.26 3.29 1.14
N ALA A 63 15.14 4.25 0.90
CA ALA A 63 14.76 5.61 0.53
C ALA A 63 15.70 6.21 -0.53
N ALA A 64 15.14 7.09 -1.38
CA ALA A 64 15.88 7.96 -2.31
C ALA A 64 15.11 9.28 -2.50
N GLY A 65 15.59 10.37 -1.89
CA GLY A 65 14.87 11.65 -1.91
C GLY A 65 13.51 11.54 -1.21
N SER A 66 12.43 11.88 -1.92
CA SER A 66 11.04 11.77 -1.43
C SER A 66 10.37 10.42 -1.76
N LEU A 67 11.16 9.44 -2.23
CA LEU A 67 10.68 8.10 -2.51
C LEU A 67 11.02 7.18 -1.34
N ASP A 68 9.99 6.64 -0.70
CA ASP A 68 10.10 5.53 0.23
C ASP A 68 9.78 4.23 -0.49
N VAL A 69 10.64 3.23 -0.32
CA VAL A 69 10.52 1.92 -0.95
C VAL A 69 10.33 0.86 0.14
N TRP A 70 9.13 0.32 0.23
CA TRP A 70 8.76 -0.76 1.14
C TRP A 70 8.93 -2.12 0.45
N LEU A 71 9.49 -3.08 1.17
CA LEU A 71 9.68 -4.45 0.71
C LEU A 71 8.60 -5.34 1.31
N ASN A 72 7.74 -5.89 0.46
CA ASN A 72 6.69 -6.81 0.88
C ASN A 72 7.14 -8.25 0.69
N SER A 73 6.83 -9.13 1.65
CA SER A 73 7.04 -10.56 1.48
C SER A 73 6.11 -11.12 0.38
N SER A 74 6.54 -12.18 -0.28
CA SER A 74 5.73 -12.91 -1.25
C SER A 74 5.64 -14.39 -0.89
N ALA A 75 4.57 -15.05 -1.32
CA ALA A 75 4.42 -16.50 -1.25
C ALA A 75 3.86 -17.00 -2.59
N ASP A 76 4.71 -17.68 -3.38
CA ASP A 76 4.38 -18.13 -4.75
C ASP A 76 3.82 -17.00 -5.65
N GLY A 77 4.43 -15.81 -5.55
CA GLY A 77 3.98 -14.62 -6.29
C GLY A 77 2.74 -13.92 -5.73
N ASN A 78 2.18 -14.42 -4.62
CA ASN A 78 1.07 -13.78 -3.92
C ASN A 78 1.57 -12.79 -2.86
N TRP A 79 0.74 -11.79 -2.58
CA TRP A 79 0.98 -10.81 -1.54
C TRP A 79 0.74 -11.40 -0.15
N VAL A 80 1.78 -11.37 0.68
CA VAL A 80 1.69 -11.71 2.10
C VAL A 80 1.39 -10.44 2.87
N PHE A 81 0.31 -10.43 3.65
CA PHE A 81 -0.10 -9.26 4.42
C PHE A 81 0.91 -8.97 5.55
N PRO A 82 1.56 -7.78 5.59
CA PRO A 82 2.58 -7.51 6.60
C PRO A 82 2.10 -7.55 8.06
N LEU A 83 0.82 -7.24 8.32
CA LEU A 83 0.28 -7.26 9.69
C LEU A 83 -0.19 -8.66 10.15
N ASP A 84 -0.42 -9.58 9.21
CA ASP A 84 -0.67 -10.99 9.49
C ASP A 84 -0.19 -11.88 8.33
N PRO A 85 1.01 -12.47 8.44
CA PRO A 85 1.58 -13.30 7.38
C PRO A 85 0.79 -14.57 7.02
N SER A 86 -0.21 -14.96 7.82
CA SER A 86 -1.10 -16.07 7.46
C SER A 86 -2.16 -15.67 6.41
N VAL A 87 -2.33 -14.37 6.16
CA VAL A 87 -3.17 -13.83 5.09
C VAL A 87 -2.33 -13.66 3.83
N VAL A 88 -2.57 -14.54 2.86
CA VAL A 88 -1.91 -14.56 1.56
C VAL A 88 -2.96 -14.39 0.46
N LEU A 89 -2.80 -13.37 -0.38
CA LEU A 89 -3.80 -12.98 -1.38
C LEU A 89 -3.14 -12.72 -2.75
N PRO A 90 -3.83 -13.02 -3.87
CA PRO A 90 -3.36 -12.61 -5.19
C PRO A 90 -3.10 -11.10 -5.25
N LEU A 91 -2.04 -10.68 -5.93
CA LEU A 91 -1.69 -9.26 -6.01
C LEU A 91 -2.83 -8.40 -6.61
N ASP A 92 -3.57 -8.94 -7.58
CA ASP A 92 -4.70 -8.27 -8.22
C ASP A 92 -5.92 -8.10 -7.28
N ASP A 93 -6.01 -8.92 -6.24
CA ASP A 93 -7.07 -8.82 -5.22
C ASP A 93 -6.77 -7.77 -4.15
N VAL A 94 -5.51 -7.36 -4.01
CA VAL A 94 -5.08 -6.36 -3.03
C VAL A 94 -4.67 -5.03 -3.66
N THR A 95 -4.53 -4.99 -4.99
CA THR A 95 -4.21 -3.78 -5.74
C THR A 95 -5.28 -3.42 -6.77
N TRP A 96 -5.18 -2.22 -7.31
CA TRP A 96 -6.02 -1.70 -8.40
C TRP A 96 -5.18 -0.78 -9.28
N GLU A 97 -5.62 -0.54 -10.51
CA GLU A 97 -4.86 0.25 -11.48
C GLU A 97 -5.57 1.56 -11.86
N SER A 98 -4.79 2.62 -12.03
CA SER A 98 -5.25 3.91 -12.51
C SER A 98 -4.15 4.60 -13.31
N GLY A 99 -4.42 4.95 -14.58
CA GLY A 99 -3.44 5.63 -15.43
C GLY A 99 -2.14 4.84 -15.63
N GLY A 100 -2.22 3.51 -15.70
CA GLY A 100 -1.06 2.62 -15.86
C GLY A 100 -0.24 2.40 -14.58
N VAL A 101 -0.67 2.95 -13.44
CA VAL A 101 -0.01 2.76 -12.15
C VAL A 101 -0.86 1.87 -11.25
N ARG A 102 -0.22 0.91 -10.60
CA ARG A 102 -0.84 0.04 -9.59
C ARG A 102 -0.80 0.70 -8.22
N TYR A 103 -1.89 0.58 -7.47
CA TYR A 103 -2.07 1.13 -6.14
C TYR A 103 -2.57 0.05 -5.18
N LEU A 104 -2.14 0.10 -3.92
CA LEU A 104 -2.75 -0.72 -2.88
C LEU A 104 -4.22 -0.30 -2.72
N ARG A 105 -5.11 -1.28 -2.59
CA ARG A 105 -6.52 -1.00 -2.36
C ARG A 105 -6.73 -0.30 -1.01
N PRO A 106 -7.68 0.64 -0.95
CA PRO A 106 -7.89 1.51 0.21
C PRO A 106 -8.17 0.73 1.50
N GLU A 107 -8.90 -0.38 1.46
CA GLU A 107 -9.14 -1.21 2.64
C GLU A 107 -7.85 -1.74 3.28
N PHE A 108 -6.83 -2.08 2.49
CA PHE A 108 -5.54 -2.52 3.04
C PHE A 108 -4.68 -1.34 3.50
N VAL A 109 -4.72 -0.20 2.80
CA VAL A 109 -4.05 1.01 3.26
C VAL A 109 -4.59 1.45 4.63
N LEU A 110 -5.91 1.37 4.83
CA LEU A 110 -6.56 1.73 6.08
C LEU A 110 -6.14 0.83 7.25
N LEU A 111 -5.85 -0.46 7.02
CA LEU A 111 -5.33 -1.35 8.07
C LEU A 111 -4.00 -0.83 8.64
N PHE A 112 -3.08 -0.33 7.80
CA PHE A 112 -1.84 0.30 8.28
C PHE A 112 -2.08 1.65 8.98
N LYS A 113 -3.16 2.35 8.63
CA LYS A 113 -3.54 3.63 9.24
C LYS A 113 -4.24 3.47 10.60
N ALA A 114 -4.82 2.31 10.86
CA ALA A 114 -5.50 2.00 12.11
C ALA A 114 -4.52 2.11 13.30
N GLU A 115 -3.29 1.59 13.15
CA GLU A 115 -2.24 1.73 14.18
C GLU A 115 -1.92 3.21 14.51
N GLN A 116 -1.99 4.08 13.50
CA GLN A 116 -1.77 5.53 13.64
C GLN A 116 -3.02 6.29 14.10
N LYS A 117 -4.16 5.60 14.30
CA LYS A 117 -5.47 6.19 14.64
C LYS A 117 -5.86 7.34 13.72
N ALA A 118 -5.52 7.24 12.43
CA ALA A 118 -5.75 8.30 11.45
C ALA A 118 -7.22 8.33 10.98
N THR A 119 -8.16 8.63 11.89
CA THR A 119 -9.61 8.52 11.61
C THR A 119 -10.05 9.40 10.44
N ALA A 120 -9.38 10.53 10.19
CA ALA A 120 -9.66 11.37 9.02
C ALA A 120 -9.41 10.64 7.68
N ASP A 121 -8.40 9.77 7.59
CA ASP A 121 -8.14 8.95 6.40
C ASP A 121 -9.28 7.92 6.22
N LEU A 122 -9.76 7.32 7.31
CA LEU A 122 -10.92 6.43 7.29
C LEU A 122 -12.19 7.15 6.82
N GLU A 123 -12.58 8.23 7.49
CA GLU A 123 -13.82 8.97 7.22
C GLU A 123 -13.88 9.51 5.79
N SER A 124 -12.76 9.99 5.26
CA SER A 124 -12.68 10.47 3.88
C SER A 124 -12.76 9.36 2.83
N THR A 125 -12.35 8.13 3.19
CA THR A 125 -12.29 6.99 2.28
C THR A 125 -13.57 6.15 2.30
N LEU A 126 -14.22 5.99 3.46
CA LEU A 126 -15.41 5.16 3.65
C LEU A 126 -16.52 5.41 2.63
N PRO A 127 -16.92 6.66 2.30
CA PRO A 127 -17.97 6.94 1.32
C PRO A 127 -17.73 6.34 -0.07
N TRP A 128 -16.46 6.07 -0.40
CA TRP A 128 -16.03 5.54 -1.70
C TRP A 128 -15.86 4.02 -1.71
N LEU A 129 -15.80 3.39 -0.52
CA LEU A 129 -15.69 1.94 -0.41
C LEU A 129 -17.03 1.26 -0.70
N ARG A 130 -16.99 0.28 -1.61
CA ARG A 130 -18.09 -0.69 -1.80
C ARG A 130 -18.29 -1.56 -0.55
N ALA A 131 -19.49 -2.10 -0.39
CA ALA A 131 -19.85 -2.95 0.76
C ALA A 131 -18.82 -4.06 1.04
N SER A 132 -18.43 -4.83 0.02
CA SER A 132 -17.46 -5.93 0.19
C SER A 132 -16.06 -5.46 0.61
N ALA A 133 -15.67 -4.22 0.30
CA ALA A 133 -14.39 -3.67 0.74
C ALA A 133 -14.45 -3.25 2.21
N ARG A 134 -15.61 -2.74 2.66
CA ARG A 134 -15.86 -2.44 4.08
C ARG A 134 -15.93 -3.70 4.92
N GLU A 135 -16.61 -4.74 4.44
CA GLU A 135 -16.65 -6.07 5.07
C GLU A 135 -15.24 -6.64 5.25
N ARG A 136 -14.43 -6.61 4.20
CA ARG A 136 -13.03 -7.03 4.26
C ARG A 136 -12.20 -6.20 5.24
N LEU A 137 -12.39 -4.88 5.24
CA LEU A 137 -11.73 -3.99 6.19
C LEU A 137 -12.10 -4.37 7.64
N ALA A 138 -13.39 -4.55 7.93
CA ALA A 138 -13.87 -4.91 9.27
C ALA A 138 -13.30 -6.26 9.73
N GLU A 139 -13.34 -7.29 8.88
CA GLU A 139 -12.82 -8.62 9.17
C GLU A 139 -11.32 -8.58 9.50
N LEU A 140 -10.51 -7.96 8.63
CA LEU A 140 -9.08 -7.89 8.83
C LEU A 140 -8.71 -6.95 9.98
N LEU A 141 -9.47 -5.89 10.20
CA LEU A 141 -9.26 -4.95 11.30
C LEU A 141 -9.47 -5.64 12.64
N GLU A 142 -10.56 -6.38 12.84
CA GLU A 142 -10.79 -7.13 14.09
C GLU A 142 -9.68 -8.17 14.31
N ARG A 143 -9.16 -8.74 13.23
CA ARG A 143 -8.09 -9.74 13.29
C ARG A 143 -6.74 -9.15 13.72
N VAL A 144 -6.32 -8.02 13.16
CA VAL A 144 -4.99 -7.42 13.43
C VAL A 144 -5.02 -6.38 14.55
N HIS A 145 -6.20 -5.80 14.83
CA HIS A 145 -6.45 -4.83 15.87
C HIS A 145 -7.79 -5.14 16.59
N PRO A 146 -7.87 -6.21 17.40
CA PRO A 146 -9.11 -6.61 18.07
C PRO A 146 -9.72 -5.49 18.91
N GLY A 147 -11.02 -5.24 18.74
CA GLY A 147 -11.75 -4.21 19.48
C GLY A 147 -11.37 -2.77 19.11
N HIS A 148 -10.78 -2.55 17.93
CA HIS A 148 -10.45 -1.21 17.46
C HIS A 148 -11.72 -0.35 17.28
N ALA A 149 -11.67 0.91 17.70
CA ALA A 149 -12.81 1.84 17.64
C ALA A 149 -13.37 2.09 16.22
N TRP A 150 -12.61 1.72 15.18
CA TRP A 150 -13.09 1.82 13.80
C TRP A 150 -14.09 0.74 13.43
N LEU A 151 -14.19 -0.36 14.19
CA LEU A 151 -15.19 -1.41 13.94
C LEU A 151 -16.62 -0.90 14.05
N ASP A 152 -16.86 0.14 14.85
CA ASP A 152 -18.16 0.82 14.95
C ASP A 152 -18.44 1.77 13.78
N LEU A 153 -17.45 2.02 12.92
CA LEU A 153 -17.51 3.00 11.82
C LEU A 153 -17.53 2.36 10.42
N VAL A 154 -17.06 1.12 10.28
CA VAL A 154 -16.85 0.43 8.99
C VAL A 154 -18.06 -0.36 8.53
#